data_AF-A0A8J8CKK7-F1
#
_entry.id   AF-A0A8J8CKK7-F1
#
_cell.length_a   1.000
_cell.length_b   1.000
_cell.length_c   1.000
_cell.angle_alpha   90.00
_cell.angle_beta   90.00
_cell.angle_gamma   90.00
#
_symmetry.space_group_name_H-M   'P 1'
#
loop_
_entity.id
_entity.type
_entity.pdbx_description
1 polymer ?
#
loop_
_entity_poly.entity_id
_entity_poly.type
_entity_poly.pdbx_seq_one_letter_code
_entity_poly.pdbx_strand_id
1 'polypeptide(L)' 'MEENRYVIIGVSQFGQLLVIAYTDRGEKVRIISARKATRQEKRLHEEGS' A
#
# COMPACT_ATOMS: atom_id res chain seq x y z
N MET A 1 -9.03 -13.01 17.48
CA MET A 1 -9.74 -12.57 16.26
C MET A 1 -8.69 -12.04 15.32
N GLU A 2 -8.59 -12.63 14.14
CA GLU A 2 -7.58 -12.30 13.14
C GLU A 2 -8.02 -11.00 12.43
N GLU A 3 -7.28 -9.89 12.62
CA GLU A 3 -7.54 -8.66 11.86
C GLU A 3 -7.00 -8.86 10.44
N ASN A 4 -7.89 -8.83 9.44
CA ASN A 4 -7.46 -8.87 8.04
C ASN A 4 -6.59 -7.65 7.74
N ARG A 5 -5.36 -7.90 7.33
CA ARG A 5 -4.40 -6.88 6.90
C ARG A 5 -4.28 -6.92 5.39
N TYR A 6 -4.47 -5.75 4.80
CA TYR A 6 -4.39 -5.54 3.37
C TYR A 6 -3.20 -4.63 3.05
N VAL A 7 -2.59 -4.84 1.89
CA VAL A 7 -1.53 -3.99 1.37
C VAL A 7 -1.94 -3.51 -0.01
N ILE A 8 -1.90 -2.20 -0.23
CA ILE A 8 -2.08 -1.59 -1.54
C ILE A 8 -0.78 -0.91 -1.97
N ILE A 9 -0.51 -0.97 -3.26
CA ILE A 9 0.58 -0.26 -3.92
C ILE A 9 -0.06 0.72 -4.88
N GLY A 10 0.30 1.99 -4.79
CA GLY A 10 -0.28 3.03 -5.62
C GLY A 10 0.63 4.24 -5.75
N VAL A 11 0.36 5.09 -6.73
CA VAL A 11 1.16 6.29 -6.99
C VAL A 11 0.49 7.49 -6.33
N SER A 12 1.25 8.24 -5.54
CA SER A 12 0.78 9.50 -4.96
C SER A 12 0.59 10.56 -6.04
N GLN A 13 -0.14 11.64 -5.73
CA GLN A 13 -0.32 12.78 -6.64
C GLN A 13 1.03 13.40 -7.09
N PHE A 14 2.10 13.21 -6.33
CA PHE A 14 3.45 13.67 -6.66
C PHE A 14 4.29 12.64 -7.44
N GLY A 15 3.66 11.61 -8.00
CA GLY A 15 4.36 10.55 -8.75
C GLY A 15 5.19 9.60 -7.88
N GLN A 16 4.97 9.60 -6.56
CA GLN A 16 5.72 8.72 -5.65
C GLN A 16 4.96 7.42 -5.43
N LEU A 17 5.55 6.28 -5.81
CA LEU A 17 4.99 4.98 -5.47
C LEU A 17 4.97 4.80 -3.94
N LEU A 18 3.81 4.46 -3.39
CA LEU A 18 3.54 4.24 -1.98
C LEU A 18 3.08 2.80 -1.76
N VAL A 19 3.49 2.24 -0.64
CA VAL A 19 2.98 0.99 -0.10
C VAL A 19 2.20 1.35 1.16
N ILE A 20 0.91 1.01 1.19
CA ILE A 20 0.01 1.32 2.30
C ILE A 20 -0.54 0.01 2.86
N ALA A 21 -0.24 -0.26 4.12
CA ALA A 21 -0.85 -1.34 4.88
C ALA A 21 -2.05 -0.78 5.64
N TYR A 22 -3.21 -1.44 5.52
CA TYR A 22 -4.43 -1.05 6.21
C TYR A 22 -5.20 -2.27 6.71
N THR A 23 -6.15 -2.01 7.59
CA THR A 23 -7.17 -2.99 7.97
C THR A 23 -8.55 -2.38 7.75
N ASP A 24 -9.48 -3.23 7.35
CA ASP A 24 -10.88 -2.90 7.19
C ASP A 24 -11.64 -3.33 8.45
N ARG A 25 -12.30 -2.38 9.11
CA ARG A 25 -13.19 -2.63 10.26
C ARG A 25 -14.66 -2.43 9.90
N GLY A 26 -15.03 -2.71 8.65
CA GLY A 26 -16.38 -2.60 8.10
C GLY A 26 -16.69 -1.18 7.64
N GLU A 27 -16.97 -0.29 8.59
CA GLU A 27 -17.33 1.11 8.28
C GLU A 27 -16.13 2.05 8.23
N LYS A 28 -14.95 1.57 8.63
CA LYS A 28 -13.75 2.39 8.75
C LYS A 28 -12.52 1.65 8.26
N VAL A 29 -11.77 2.33 7.41
CA VAL A 29 -10.41 1.92 7.04
C VAL A 29 -9.43 2.54 8.02
N ARG A 30 -8.62 1.71 8.68
CA ARG A 30 -7.49 2.19 9.49
C ARG A 30 -6.19 1.94 8.73
N ILE A 31 -5.48 3.01 8.41
CA ILE A 31 -4.11 2.92 7.93
C ILE A 31 -3.22 2.46 9.09
N ILE A 32 -2.49 1.37 8.88
CA ILE A 32 -1.51 0.83 9.83
C ILE A 32 -0.14 1.44 9.54
N SER A 33 0.25 1.52 8.25
CA SER A 33 1.51 2.10 7.81
C SER A 33 1.37 2.63 6.37
N ALA A 34 2.01 3.76 6.10
CA ALA A 34 2.16 4.30 4.75
C ALA A 34 3.61 4.71 4.56
N ARG A 35 4.27 4.15 3.56
CA ARG A 35 5.67 4.46 3.24
C ARG A 35 5.89 4.56 1.75
N LYS A 36 6.98 5.24 1.38
CA LYS A 36 7.47 5.20 0.00
C LYS A 36 7.89 3.78 -0.35
N ALA A 37 7.51 3.33 -1.55
CA ALA A 37 7.98 2.08 -2.10
C ALA A 37 9.50 2.17 -2.32
N THR A 38 10.19 1.11 -1.95
CA THR A 38 11.62 0.96 -2.19
C THR A 38 11.89 0.84 -3.70
N ARG A 39 13.15 1.04 -4.13
CA ARG A 39 13.52 0.88 -5.55
C ARG A 39 13.20 -0.53 -6.08
N GLN A 40 13.25 -1.54 -5.22
CA GLN A 40 12.96 -2.93 -5.58
C GLN A 40 11.45 -3.14 -5.80
N GLU A 41 10.61 -2.61 -4.91
CA GLU A 41 9.14 -2.67 -5.06
C GLU A 41 8.63 -1.85 -6.25
N LYS A 42 9.32 -0.75 -6.60
CA LYS A 42 9.04 0.01 -7.82
C LYS A 42 9.21 -0.85 -9.08
N ARG A 43 10.31 -1.58 -9.18
CA ARG A 43 10.58 -2.47 -10.32
C ARG A 43 9.54 -3.58 -10.45
N LEU A 44 9.18 -4.21 -9.33
CA LEU A 44 8.14 -5.25 -9.32
C LEU A 44 6.76 -4.75 -9.78
N HIS A 45 6.44 -3.47 -9.54
CA HIS A 45 5.20 -2.86 -10.04
C HIS A 45 5.29 -2.50 -11.53
N GLU A 46 6.46 -2.03 -11.98
CA GLU A 46 6.72 -1.64 -13.38
C GLU A 46 6.86 -2.87 -14.31
N GLU A 47 7.33 -4.01 -13.81
CA GLU A 47 7.53 -5.24 -14.58
C GLU A 47 6.24 -6.06 -14.80
N GLY A 48 5.14 -5.69 -14.14
CA GLY A 48 3.85 -6.39 -14.20
C GLY A 48 2.75 -5.67 -14.99
N SER A 49 3.07 -4.56 -15.69
CA SER A 49 2.14 -3.79 -16.53
C SER A 49 2.33 -4.05 -18.02
#